data_AF-A0A946XI46-F1
#
_entry.id   AF-A0A946XI46-F1
#
_cell.length_a   1.000
_cell.length_b   1.000
_cell.length_c   1.000
_cell.angle_alpha   90.00
_cell.angle_beta   90.00
_cell.angle_gamma   90.00
#
_symmetry.space_group_name_H-M   'P 1'
#
loop_
_entity.id
_entity.type
_entity.pdbx_description
1 polymer ?
#
loop_
_entity_poly.entity_id
_entity_poly.type
_entity_poly.pdbx_seq_one_letter_code
_entity_poly.pdbx_strand_id
1 'polypeptide(L)'
;MSYTRPLTPRFYCDWVNWLLAEGKMKTSDITDNFPTAGGIDWETGSTLIECFDMTPSNLQTIDCDTESDDIIIEVDTNIGSSASQESSFLAIMGHNLNQAGAKITVKLDNEAESDETEAVIAQVLNLGSKSGNTWTPANNGYTIATWDSGSAADEKVRLVISTGTTYTVDIKIGCILIGKYIDMPNAPDVNIKRTLNEGEGGKINTTDGGMDFSNLRYASAPNWFLSPYEVGTAVTPDKVRRSGRLMWDLNFSFVADTNFTPETWSSGNIMTGDTIHNILQYTIGSHLPFLYSWDNTAKGAYDFCMARVHRKPEIMKTNNVWSIGMQIVERY
;
A
#
# COMPACT_ATOMS: atom_id res chain seq x y z
N MET A 1 -15.43 -11.40 -12.72
CA MET A 1 -14.02 -11.24 -13.10
C MET A 1 -13.92 -9.95 -13.89
N SER A 2 -13.27 -8.91 -13.35
CA SER A 2 -12.83 -7.82 -14.22
C SER A 2 -11.79 -8.45 -15.16
N TYR A 3 -11.93 -8.25 -16.47
CA TYR A 3 -10.84 -8.62 -17.37
C TYR A 3 -9.72 -7.65 -17.04
N THR A 4 -8.67 -8.13 -16.37
CA THR A 4 -7.44 -7.42 -15.95
C THR A 4 -6.79 -6.65 -17.11
N ARG A 5 -7.45 -5.60 -17.56
CA ARG A 5 -7.14 -4.76 -18.71
C ARG A 5 -6.84 -3.41 -18.11
N PRO A 6 -5.58 -2.99 -18.10
CA PRO A 6 -5.27 -1.69 -17.55
C PRO A 6 -5.96 -0.62 -18.40
N LEU A 7 -6.89 0.10 -17.77
CA LEU A 7 -7.64 1.21 -18.37
C LEU A 7 -7.00 2.49 -17.90
N THR A 8 -7.28 2.97 -16.69
CA THR A 8 -6.56 4.10 -16.11
C THR A 8 -5.85 3.63 -14.84
N PRO A 9 -4.63 3.10 -14.95
CA PRO A 9 -3.97 2.50 -13.80
C PRO A 9 -3.73 3.47 -12.66
N ARG A 10 -3.80 2.96 -11.43
CA ARG A 10 -3.57 3.72 -10.21
C ARG A 10 -2.39 3.14 -9.43
N PHE A 11 -1.51 4.04 -8.98
CA PHE A 11 -0.32 3.73 -8.19
C PHE A 11 -0.52 4.28 -6.79
N TYR A 12 -0.45 3.43 -5.78
CA TYR A 12 -0.56 3.81 -4.37
C TYR A 12 0.86 3.80 -3.79
N CYS A 13 1.47 4.99 -3.75
CA CYS A 13 2.85 5.15 -3.34
C CYS A 13 2.92 5.46 -1.85
N ASP A 14 3.59 4.59 -1.10
CA ASP A 14 3.79 4.78 0.34
C ASP A 14 4.72 5.96 0.60
N TRP A 15 4.23 6.90 1.39
CA TRP A 15 4.95 8.11 1.69
C TRP A 15 5.83 7.97 2.93
N VAL A 16 5.37 7.18 3.90
CA VAL A 16 6.06 6.93 5.17
C VAL A 16 7.49 6.44 4.92
N ASN A 17 7.63 5.37 4.13
CA ASN A 17 8.93 4.79 3.80
C ASN A 17 9.79 5.71 2.94
N TRP A 18 9.17 6.52 2.07
CA TRP A 18 9.89 7.52 1.29
C TRP A 18 10.46 8.62 2.20
N LEU A 19 9.68 9.15 3.15
CA LEU A 19 10.13 10.16 4.12
C LEU A 19 11.24 9.63 5.05
N LEU A 20 11.11 8.38 5.49
CA LEU A 20 12.15 7.70 6.27
C LEU A 20 13.46 7.57 5.47
N ALA A 21 13.36 7.18 4.19
CA ALA A 21 14.53 7.00 3.33
C ALA A 21 15.23 8.33 2.97
N GLU A 22 14.48 9.41 2.79
CA GLU A 22 15.00 10.77 2.57
C GLU A 22 15.49 11.43 3.87
N GLY A 23 15.29 10.80 5.04
CA GLY A 23 15.69 11.32 6.34
C GLY A 23 14.88 12.53 6.81
N LYS A 24 13.65 12.68 6.28
CA LYS A 24 12.70 13.73 6.68
C LYS A 24 11.88 13.36 7.91
N MET A 25 11.66 12.07 8.09
CA MET A 25 10.97 11.48 9.23
C MET A 25 11.90 10.49 9.91
N LYS A 26 11.71 10.28 11.21
CA LYS A 26 12.38 9.28 12.03
C LYS A 26 11.37 8.22 12.44
N THR A 27 11.87 7.05 12.83
CA THR A 27 11.02 5.97 13.35
C THR A 27 10.31 6.36 14.66
N SER A 28 10.82 7.35 15.39
CA SER A 28 10.18 7.91 16.60
C SER A 28 8.93 8.75 16.31
N ASP A 29 8.75 9.15 15.07
CA ASP A 29 7.63 9.99 14.64
C ASP A 29 6.41 9.12 14.25
N ILE A 30 6.57 7.80 14.32
CA ILE A 30 5.49 6.82 14.27
C ILE A 30 5.24 6.37 15.71
N THR A 31 4.06 6.67 16.25
CA THR A 31 3.72 6.43 17.66
C THR A 31 2.43 5.64 17.78
N ASP A 32 2.29 4.95 18.92
CA ASP A 32 1.06 4.32 19.35
C ASP A 32 0.62 4.91 20.69
N ASN A 33 -0.65 4.68 21.05
CA ASN A 33 -1.21 5.11 22.33
C ASN A 33 -1.15 4.04 23.43
N PHE A 34 -0.28 3.03 23.30
CA PHE A 34 -0.34 1.88 24.19
C PHE A 34 0.11 2.26 25.62
N PRO A 35 -0.63 1.81 26.64
CA PRO A 35 -0.30 2.09 28.04
C PRO A 35 1.06 1.49 28.43
N THR A 36 1.79 2.19 29.31
CA THR A 36 3.09 1.71 29.82
C THR A 36 2.97 0.49 30.75
N ALA A 37 1.76 0.14 31.22
CA ALA A 37 1.52 -1.05 32.04
C ALA A 37 0.05 -1.49 32.02
N GLY A 38 -0.20 -2.72 31.55
CA GLY A 38 -1.52 -3.37 31.51
C GLY A 38 -2.46 -2.81 30.45
N GLY A 39 -3.32 -3.67 29.89
CA GLY A 39 -4.21 -3.32 28.78
C GLY A 39 -3.62 -3.73 27.43
N ILE A 40 -3.96 -2.99 26.37
CA ILE A 40 -3.52 -3.26 25.01
C ILE A 40 -2.00 -3.07 24.89
N ASP A 41 -1.30 -4.04 24.30
CA ASP A 41 0.15 -3.97 24.06
C ASP A 41 0.55 -4.73 22.79
N TRP A 42 1.80 -4.60 22.36
CA TRP A 42 2.37 -5.44 21.31
C TRP A 42 2.69 -6.84 21.87
N GLU A 43 2.29 -7.90 21.14
CA GLU A 43 2.69 -9.27 21.51
C GLU A 43 4.23 -9.39 21.46
N THR A 44 4.81 -10.25 22.29
CA THR A 44 6.27 -10.47 22.28
C THR A 44 6.79 -10.83 20.89
N GLY A 45 7.68 -9.99 20.36
CA GLY A 45 8.25 -10.17 19.02
C GLY A 45 7.53 -9.37 17.93
N SER A 46 6.46 -8.65 18.28
CA SER A 46 5.82 -7.66 17.41
C SER A 46 6.24 -6.24 17.80
N THR A 47 6.31 -5.34 16.83
CA THR A 47 6.60 -3.92 17.07
C THR A 47 5.84 -3.02 16.10
N LEU A 48 5.55 -1.80 16.53
CA LEU A 48 4.90 -0.79 15.69
C LEU A 48 5.66 -0.54 14.38
N ILE A 49 6.99 -0.42 14.44
CA ILE A 49 7.79 -0.07 13.26
C ILE A 49 7.77 -1.16 12.20
N GLU A 50 7.65 -2.43 12.61
CA GLU A 50 7.56 -3.54 11.67
C GLU A 50 6.24 -3.54 10.89
N CYS A 51 5.18 -2.89 11.38
CA CYS A 51 3.97 -2.68 10.57
C CYS A 51 4.23 -1.80 9.34
N PHE A 52 5.30 -1.00 9.32
CA PHE A 52 5.63 -0.10 8.22
C PHE A 52 6.78 -0.60 7.34
N ASP A 53 7.20 -1.87 7.48
CA ASP A 53 8.35 -2.44 6.77
C ASP A 53 8.08 -2.77 5.28
N MET A 54 6.88 -2.50 4.77
CA MET A 54 6.41 -2.82 3.41
C MET A 54 6.53 -4.31 3.06
N THR A 55 6.43 -5.18 4.06
CA THR A 55 6.58 -6.62 3.94
C THR A 55 5.39 -7.31 4.59
N PRO A 56 4.22 -7.36 3.90
CA PRO A 56 2.97 -7.84 4.50
C PRO A 56 2.99 -9.28 5.06
N SER A 57 4.03 -10.06 4.77
CA SER A 57 4.25 -11.39 5.35
C SER A 57 4.75 -11.36 6.80
N ASN A 58 5.28 -10.23 7.26
CA ASN A 58 5.75 -10.05 8.61
C ASN A 58 4.58 -9.64 9.51
N LEU A 59 3.79 -10.62 9.93
CA LEU A 59 2.60 -10.37 10.74
C LEU A 59 2.96 -9.89 12.15
N GLN A 60 2.51 -8.69 12.47
CA GLN A 60 2.57 -8.09 13.80
C GLN A 60 1.26 -8.35 14.53
N THR A 61 1.33 -8.71 15.81
CA THR A 61 0.17 -8.91 16.67
C THR A 61 0.11 -7.82 17.74
N ILE A 62 -1.09 -7.27 17.92
CA ILE A 62 -1.47 -6.42 19.04
C ILE A 62 -2.30 -7.29 19.98
N ASP A 63 -1.80 -7.50 21.20
CA ASP A 63 -2.48 -8.18 22.30
C ASP A 63 -3.59 -7.25 22.81
N CYS A 64 -4.82 -7.56 22.43
CA CYS A 64 -5.98 -6.75 22.74
C CYS A 64 -7.24 -7.59 22.98
N ASP A 65 -7.13 -8.93 23.00
CA ASP A 65 -8.27 -9.79 23.27
C ASP A 65 -8.94 -9.38 24.59
N THR A 66 -10.27 -9.30 24.57
CA THR A 66 -11.12 -8.85 25.68
C THR A 66 -10.99 -7.37 26.09
N GLU A 67 -10.08 -6.61 25.50
CA GLU A 67 -9.93 -5.17 25.75
C GLU A 67 -10.94 -4.35 24.93
N SER A 68 -11.20 -3.11 25.37
CA SER A 68 -12.17 -2.20 24.73
C SER A 68 -11.58 -0.86 24.26
N ASP A 69 -10.32 -0.59 24.59
CA ASP A 69 -9.70 0.70 24.31
C ASP A 69 -9.46 0.90 22.81
N ASP A 70 -9.52 2.16 22.38
CA ASP A 70 -9.22 2.54 21.01
C ASP A 70 -7.70 2.46 20.79
N ILE A 71 -7.29 1.74 19.76
CA ILE A 71 -5.90 1.66 19.31
C ILE A 71 -5.67 2.81 18.35
N ILE A 72 -4.69 3.66 18.66
CA ILE A 72 -4.32 4.79 17.81
C ILE A 72 -2.88 4.59 17.35
N ILE A 73 -2.68 4.54 16.04
CA ILE A 73 -1.38 4.59 15.39
C ILE A 73 -1.26 5.94 14.69
N GLU A 74 -0.32 6.77 15.10
CA GLU A 74 -0.05 8.09 14.52
C GLU A 74 1.23 8.04 13.68
N VAL A 75 1.19 8.67 12.51
CA VAL A 75 2.36 8.99 11.71
C VAL A 75 2.49 10.51 11.61
N ASP A 76 3.55 11.04 12.21
CA ASP A 76 3.94 12.44 12.12
C ASP A 76 5.01 12.62 11.05
N THR A 77 4.62 13.26 9.97
CA THR A 77 5.47 13.44 8.80
C THR A 77 6.53 14.54 8.95
N ASN A 78 6.45 15.38 10.00
CA ASN A 78 7.34 16.51 10.28
C ASN A 78 7.44 17.57 9.16
N ILE A 79 6.42 17.72 8.30
CA ILE A 79 6.37 18.81 7.32
C ILE A 79 5.21 19.74 7.66
N GLY A 80 5.51 20.85 8.34
CA GLY A 80 4.52 21.84 8.79
C GLY A 80 3.90 22.72 7.69
N SER A 81 3.72 22.22 6.47
CA SER A 81 2.99 22.92 5.40
C SER A 81 1.94 22.00 4.82
N SER A 82 0.66 22.29 5.11
CA SER A 82 -0.49 21.52 4.63
C SER A 82 -0.62 21.49 3.11
N ALA A 83 0.03 22.40 2.38
CA ALA A 83 0.08 22.34 0.92
C ALA A 83 1.02 21.22 0.43
N SER A 84 2.10 20.92 1.16
CA SER A 84 3.13 19.94 0.77
C SER A 84 2.83 18.52 1.23
N GLN A 85 1.67 18.33 1.85
CA GLN A 85 1.25 17.16 2.59
C GLN A 85 -0.13 16.77 2.14
N GLU A 86 -0.18 15.88 1.16
CA GLU A 86 -1.44 15.39 0.59
C GLU A 86 -1.42 13.87 0.68
N SER A 87 -1.81 13.35 1.85
CA SER A 87 -2.13 11.93 1.96
C SER A 87 -3.51 11.71 1.34
N SER A 88 -3.68 10.58 0.64
CA SER A 88 -4.93 10.29 -0.06
C SER A 88 -5.34 8.82 0.00
N PHE A 89 -4.51 7.96 0.61
CA PHE A 89 -4.88 6.56 0.85
C PHE A 89 -4.27 5.95 2.12
N LEU A 90 -4.97 4.92 2.59
CA LEU A 90 -4.53 3.96 3.60
C LEU A 90 -4.77 2.56 3.04
N ALA A 91 -3.76 1.69 3.13
CA ALA A 91 -3.94 0.26 2.91
C ALA A 91 -3.44 -0.51 4.12
N ILE A 92 -4.27 -1.41 4.65
CA ILE A 92 -3.91 -2.34 5.71
C ILE A 92 -3.87 -3.73 5.07
N MET A 93 -2.71 -4.37 5.13
CA MET A 93 -2.42 -5.65 4.48
C MET A 93 -2.27 -6.75 5.52
N GLY A 94 -2.71 -7.98 5.20
CA GLY A 94 -2.54 -9.14 6.06
C GLY A 94 -3.31 -9.10 7.38
N HIS A 95 -4.47 -8.44 7.43
CA HIS A 95 -5.19 -8.21 8.68
C HIS A 95 -6.33 -9.19 8.99
N ASN A 96 -6.64 -9.36 10.28
CA ASN A 96 -7.79 -10.13 10.78
C ASN A 96 -8.91 -9.26 11.42
N LEU A 97 -8.96 -7.96 11.09
CA LEU A 97 -9.88 -6.99 11.71
C LEU A 97 -11.36 -7.41 11.77
N ASN A 98 -11.90 -8.10 10.76
CA ASN A 98 -13.29 -8.58 10.81
C ASN A 98 -13.48 -9.60 11.94
N GLN A 99 -12.53 -10.53 12.10
CA GLN A 99 -12.58 -11.50 13.19
C GLN A 99 -12.40 -10.85 14.57
N ALA A 100 -11.56 -9.82 14.68
CA ALA A 100 -11.36 -9.07 15.91
C ALA A 100 -12.59 -8.22 16.30
N GLY A 101 -13.56 -8.05 15.39
CA GLY A 101 -14.68 -7.11 15.57
C GLY A 101 -14.24 -5.65 15.46
N ALA A 102 -13.09 -5.41 14.85
CA ALA A 102 -12.44 -4.11 14.77
C ALA A 102 -13.01 -3.26 13.63
N LYS A 103 -12.98 -1.95 13.84
CA LYS A 103 -13.48 -0.90 12.97
C LYS A 103 -12.37 0.11 12.76
N ILE A 104 -12.36 0.73 11.59
CA ILE A 104 -11.30 1.65 11.15
C ILE A 104 -11.88 3.05 11.00
N THR A 105 -11.17 4.04 11.54
CA THR A 105 -11.37 5.46 11.27
C THR A 105 -10.00 6.08 10.97
N VAL A 106 -9.96 7.06 10.08
CA VAL A 106 -8.75 7.83 9.78
C VAL A 106 -9.00 9.26 10.23
N LYS A 107 -8.05 9.81 10.98
CA LYS A 107 -8.07 11.21 11.40
C LYS A 107 -6.84 11.92 10.88
N LEU A 108 -7.03 13.18 10.55
CA LEU A 108 -6.08 14.09 9.94
C LEU A 108 -5.94 15.29 10.90
N ASP A 109 -4.70 15.66 11.23
CA ASP A 109 -4.39 16.74 12.14
C ASP A 109 -3.18 17.58 11.67
N ASN A 110 -3.18 18.86 12.03
CA ASN A 110 -2.10 19.83 11.81
C ASN A 110 -1.44 20.27 13.13
N GLU A 111 -2.04 19.97 14.28
CA GLU A 111 -1.61 20.46 15.59
C GLU A 111 -1.63 19.33 16.65
N ALA A 112 -1.42 19.66 17.93
CA ALA A 112 -1.41 18.69 19.02
C ALA A 112 -2.82 18.29 19.49
N GLU A 113 -3.16 17.00 19.35
CA GLU A 113 -4.23 16.15 19.92
C GLU A 113 -5.69 16.67 20.06
N SER A 114 -5.98 17.97 19.99
CA SER A 114 -7.26 18.54 20.44
C SER A 114 -8.24 18.91 19.32
N ASP A 115 -7.76 19.03 18.07
CA ASP A 115 -8.53 19.50 16.90
C ASP A 115 -8.44 18.49 15.73
N GLU A 116 -8.63 17.21 16.03
CA GLU A 116 -8.58 16.15 15.03
C GLU A 116 -9.77 16.22 14.06
N THR A 117 -9.50 16.24 12.75
CA THR A 117 -10.54 16.16 11.73
C THR A 117 -10.67 14.72 11.24
N GLU A 118 -11.86 14.12 11.37
CA GLU A 118 -12.12 12.80 10.77
C GLU A 118 -12.11 12.89 9.24
N ALA A 119 -11.26 12.10 8.59
CA ALA A 119 -11.22 12.00 7.14
C ALA A 119 -12.50 11.33 6.62
N VAL A 120 -13.10 11.90 5.58
CA VAL A 120 -14.23 11.27 4.89
C VAL A 120 -13.70 10.17 3.99
N ILE A 121 -13.57 8.97 4.55
CA ILE A 121 -13.03 7.82 3.83
C ILE A 121 -14.05 7.30 2.80
N ALA A 122 -13.56 7.08 1.58
CA ALA A 122 -14.19 6.35 0.50
C ALA A 122 -13.65 4.92 0.41
N GLN A 123 -14.57 3.97 0.20
CA GLN A 123 -14.22 2.56 0.02
C GLN A 123 -13.57 2.30 -1.35
N VAL A 124 -12.36 1.74 -1.31
CA VAL A 124 -11.74 1.10 -2.46
C VAL A 124 -11.92 -0.40 -2.39
N LEU A 125 -11.55 -1.03 -1.27
CA LEU A 125 -11.66 -2.47 -1.10
C LEU A 125 -11.90 -2.85 0.36
N ASN A 126 -12.77 -3.84 0.57
CA ASN A 126 -12.99 -4.57 1.83
C ASN A 126 -13.32 -3.74 3.09
N LEU A 127 -13.64 -2.44 2.97
CA LEU A 127 -14.07 -1.63 4.13
C LEU A 127 -15.46 -2.02 4.68
N GLY A 128 -16.30 -2.70 3.90
CA GLY A 128 -17.56 -3.27 4.37
C GLY A 128 -18.64 -2.24 4.70
N SER A 129 -19.09 -2.20 5.95
CA SER A 129 -20.22 -1.37 6.39
C SER A 129 -19.76 -0.06 7.00
N LYS A 130 -20.47 1.04 6.76
CA LYS A 130 -20.16 2.38 7.29
C LYS A 130 -21.15 2.80 8.38
N SER A 131 -20.65 3.36 9.47
CA SER A 131 -21.42 4.05 10.52
C SER A 131 -20.70 5.34 10.92
N GLY A 132 -21.23 6.51 10.53
CA GLY A 132 -20.47 7.76 10.64
C GLY A 132 -19.25 7.73 9.71
N ASN A 133 -18.08 8.16 10.15
CA ASN A 133 -16.82 8.00 9.40
C ASN A 133 -16.06 6.71 9.73
N THR A 134 -16.64 5.86 10.58
CA THR A 134 -16.07 4.58 10.98
C THR A 134 -16.55 3.46 10.03
N TRP A 135 -15.63 2.61 9.62
CA TRP A 135 -15.87 1.49 8.73
C TRP A 135 -15.59 0.14 9.41
N THR A 136 -16.43 -0.85 9.17
CA THR A 136 -16.25 -2.21 9.66
C THR A 136 -15.90 -3.14 8.49
N PRO A 137 -14.63 -3.58 8.38
CA PRO A 137 -14.19 -4.45 7.28
C PRO A 137 -15.09 -5.66 7.11
N ALA A 138 -15.46 -5.97 5.86
CA ALA A 138 -16.39 -7.07 5.59
C ALA A 138 -15.75 -8.45 5.80
N ASN A 139 -14.42 -8.54 5.64
CA ASN A 139 -13.65 -9.77 5.64
C ASN A 139 -12.22 -9.52 6.13
N ASN A 140 -11.49 -10.61 6.41
CA ASN A 140 -10.04 -10.58 6.65
C ASN A 140 -9.27 -10.51 5.32
N GLY A 141 -7.96 -10.28 5.42
CA GLY A 141 -7.06 -10.20 4.27
C GLY A 141 -6.44 -8.81 4.18
N TYR A 142 -7.02 -7.93 3.37
CA TYR A 142 -6.52 -6.57 3.24
C TYR A 142 -7.66 -5.60 2.92
N THR A 143 -7.44 -4.34 3.24
CA THR A 143 -8.42 -3.27 3.12
C THR A 143 -7.76 -2.02 2.57
N ILE A 144 -8.44 -1.33 1.66
CA ILE A 144 -7.94 -0.10 1.03
C ILE A 144 -9.02 0.98 1.13
N ALA A 145 -8.58 2.13 1.60
CA ALA A 145 -9.35 3.34 1.84
C ALA A 145 -8.68 4.51 1.13
N THR A 146 -9.49 5.43 0.59
CA THR A 146 -9.00 6.70 0.01
C THR A 146 -9.82 7.87 0.55
N TRP A 147 -9.27 9.07 0.49
CA TRP A 147 -9.97 10.32 0.82
C TRP A 147 -9.46 11.44 -0.09
N ASP A 148 -10.21 12.54 -0.15
CA ASP A 148 -9.79 13.71 -0.91
C ASP A 148 -8.67 14.42 -0.14
N SER A 149 -7.52 14.60 -0.79
CA SER A 149 -6.43 15.44 -0.31
C SER A 149 -6.80 16.91 -0.54
N GLY A 150 -7.05 17.69 0.51
CA GLY A 150 -7.35 19.11 0.28
C GLY A 150 -8.00 19.91 1.40
N SER A 151 -7.98 19.46 2.65
CA SER A 151 -8.62 20.22 3.75
C SER A 151 -7.70 20.37 4.96
N ALA A 152 -6.52 20.95 4.75
CA ALA A 152 -5.77 21.73 5.73
C ALA A 152 -5.41 21.05 7.06
N ALA A 153 -5.18 19.73 7.13
CA ALA A 153 -4.83 19.05 8.38
C ALA A 153 -4.01 17.75 8.15
N ASP A 154 -2.90 17.79 7.40
CA ASP A 154 -2.32 16.56 6.85
C ASP A 154 -0.94 16.20 7.42
N GLU A 155 -0.41 16.98 8.38
CA GLU A 155 0.91 16.72 9.00
C GLU A 155 0.95 15.39 9.76
N LYS A 156 -0.15 15.09 10.47
CA LYS A 156 -0.33 13.86 11.23
C LYS A 156 -1.47 13.05 10.64
N VAL A 157 -1.18 11.79 10.33
CA VAL A 157 -2.19 10.81 9.92
C VAL A 157 -2.36 9.80 11.04
N ARG A 158 -3.56 9.72 11.61
CA ARG A 158 -3.92 8.75 12.66
C ARG A 158 -4.83 7.67 12.12
N LEU A 159 -4.41 6.42 12.28
CA LEU A 159 -5.25 5.24 12.13
C LEU A 159 -5.84 4.90 13.50
N VAL A 160 -7.16 5.01 13.62
CA VAL A 160 -7.90 4.60 14.82
C VAL A 160 -8.58 3.27 14.55
N ILE A 161 -8.23 2.27 15.36
CA ILE A 161 -8.86 0.95 15.37
C ILE A 161 -9.70 0.85 16.64
N SER A 162 -11.00 0.60 16.50
CA SER A 162 -11.95 0.51 17.61
C SER A 162 -12.88 -0.69 17.47
N THR A 163 -13.41 -1.22 18.57
CA THR A 163 -14.39 -2.33 18.54
C THR A 163 -15.82 -1.83 18.85
N GLY A 164 -15.95 -0.78 19.66
CA GLY A 164 -17.23 -0.29 20.21
C GLY A 164 -17.82 -1.19 21.30
N THR A 165 -17.24 -2.38 21.52
CA THR A 165 -17.48 -3.25 22.69
C THR A 165 -16.12 -3.75 23.19
N THR A 166 -15.82 -5.04 23.06
CA THR A 166 -14.49 -5.60 23.31
C THR A 166 -13.96 -6.27 22.04
N TYR A 167 -12.64 -6.32 21.85
CA TYR A 167 -12.07 -7.13 20.78
C TYR A 167 -12.33 -8.61 21.07
N THR A 168 -12.61 -9.38 20.02
CA THR A 168 -12.94 -10.81 20.13
C THR A 168 -11.71 -11.71 20.05
N VAL A 169 -10.64 -11.19 19.43
CA VAL A 169 -9.33 -11.82 19.29
C VAL A 169 -8.29 -10.72 19.13
N ASP A 170 -7.02 -11.07 19.38
CA ASP A 170 -5.88 -10.21 19.07
C ASP A 170 -5.87 -9.75 17.61
N ILE A 171 -5.50 -8.49 17.41
CA ILE A 171 -5.40 -7.91 16.07
C ILE A 171 -4.06 -8.30 15.47
N LYS A 172 -4.10 -8.80 14.25
CA LYS A 172 -2.94 -9.10 13.42
C LYS A 172 -2.93 -8.17 12.23
N ILE A 173 -1.77 -7.60 11.94
CA ILE A 173 -1.55 -6.69 10.82
C ILE A 173 -0.22 -7.08 10.17
N GLY A 174 -0.24 -7.29 8.85
CA GLY A 174 0.98 -7.59 8.10
C GLY A 174 1.76 -6.33 7.73
N CYS A 175 1.07 -5.33 7.19
CA CYS A 175 1.69 -4.06 6.84
C CYS A 175 0.65 -2.95 6.69
N ILE A 176 1.02 -1.73 7.05
CA ILE A 176 0.27 -0.51 6.86
C ILE A 176 1.01 0.35 5.82
N LEU A 177 0.28 0.79 4.80
CA LEU A 177 0.77 1.73 3.79
C LEU A 177 -0.06 3.00 3.85
N ILE A 178 0.60 4.14 3.95
CA ILE A 178 -0.03 5.47 3.98
C ILE A 178 0.71 6.36 3.01
N GLY A 179 -0.02 7.07 2.16
CA GLY A 179 0.61 8.03 1.26
C GLY A 179 -0.35 8.57 0.23
N LYS A 180 0.18 8.81 -0.97
CA LYS A 180 -0.55 9.40 -2.09
C LYS A 180 -0.80 8.38 -3.19
N TYR A 181 -2.03 8.32 -3.68
CA TYR A 181 -2.32 7.63 -4.94
C TYR A 181 -2.13 8.57 -6.13
N ILE A 182 -1.62 8.03 -7.24
CA ILE A 182 -1.41 8.74 -8.50
C ILE A 182 -2.10 7.96 -9.61
N ASP A 183 -2.98 8.64 -10.33
CA ASP A 183 -3.65 8.10 -11.51
C ASP A 183 -2.87 8.43 -12.77
N MET A 184 -2.74 7.45 -13.67
CA MET A 184 -2.23 7.72 -15.00
C MET A 184 -3.19 8.62 -15.78
N PRO A 185 -2.71 9.55 -16.61
CA PRO A 185 -3.57 10.50 -17.32
C PRO A 185 -4.39 9.85 -18.45
N ASN A 186 -3.94 8.71 -18.96
CA ASN A 186 -4.57 7.98 -20.05
C ASN A 186 -4.26 6.48 -19.94
N ALA A 187 -4.98 5.71 -20.76
CA ALA A 187 -4.75 4.28 -20.85
C ALA A 187 -3.42 3.94 -21.52
N PRO A 188 -2.78 2.84 -21.10
CA PRO A 188 -1.59 2.36 -21.76
C PRO A 188 -1.89 1.94 -23.20
N ASP A 189 -0.86 2.01 -24.05
CA ASP A 189 -0.94 1.70 -25.47
C ASP A 189 -1.41 0.25 -25.70
N VAL A 190 -2.03 0.01 -26.86
CA VAL A 190 -2.75 -1.24 -27.20
C VAL A 190 -1.90 -2.53 -27.07
N ASN A 191 -0.58 -2.42 -27.01
CA ASN A 191 0.37 -3.54 -26.88
C ASN A 191 0.83 -3.81 -25.44
N ILE A 192 -0.08 -3.77 -24.46
CA ILE A 192 0.24 -4.19 -23.08
C ILE A 192 0.62 -5.67 -23.07
N LYS A 193 1.80 -5.99 -22.55
CA LYS A 193 2.20 -7.38 -22.30
C LYS A 193 2.03 -7.69 -20.83
N ARG A 194 1.26 -8.74 -20.54
CA ARG A 194 1.18 -9.35 -19.21
C ARG A 194 1.83 -10.71 -19.25
N THR A 195 2.81 -10.91 -18.37
CA THR A 195 3.53 -12.19 -18.25
C THR A 195 3.27 -12.78 -16.87
N LEU A 196 2.91 -14.06 -16.83
CA LEU A 196 2.99 -14.87 -15.61
C LEU A 196 4.40 -15.42 -15.54
N ASN A 197 5.16 -14.86 -14.61
CA ASN A 197 6.58 -15.13 -14.51
C ASN A 197 6.84 -16.28 -13.53
N GLU A 198 6.56 -17.49 -14.01
CA GLU A 198 6.81 -18.73 -13.30
C GLU A 198 8.25 -19.18 -13.57
N GLY A 199 9.12 -19.10 -12.55
CA GLY A 199 10.48 -19.63 -12.63
C GLY A 199 11.54 -18.69 -13.22
N GLU A 200 11.36 -17.36 -13.20
CA GLU A 200 12.45 -16.44 -13.58
C GLU A 200 13.71 -16.68 -12.77
N GLY A 201 14.84 -16.86 -13.46
CA GLY A 201 16.12 -17.18 -12.81
C GLY A 201 16.19 -18.59 -12.24
N GLY A 202 15.16 -19.41 -12.44
CA GLY A 202 15.21 -20.83 -12.22
C GLY A 202 16.07 -21.49 -13.29
N LYS A 203 17.10 -22.21 -12.86
CA LYS A 203 18.01 -22.93 -13.75
C LYS A 203 17.92 -24.40 -13.42
N ILE A 204 17.61 -25.20 -14.43
CA ILE A 204 17.84 -26.65 -14.40
C ILE A 204 19.26 -26.84 -14.92
N ASN A 205 20.15 -27.25 -14.03
CA ASN A 205 21.52 -27.57 -14.37
C ASN A 205 21.66 -29.08 -14.38
N THR A 206 22.18 -29.62 -15.47
CA THR A 206 22.55 -31.04 -15.56
C THR A 206 24.02 -31.17 -15.19
N THR A 207 24.33 -32.05 -14.25
CA THR A 207 25.70 -32.44 -13.92
C THR A 207 26.31 -33.26 -15.06
N ASP A 208 27.63 -33.25 -15.20
CA ASP A 208 28.33 -34.08 -16.20
C ASP A 208 28.07 -35.59 -16.05
N GLY A 209 27.62 -36.03 -14.87
CA GLY A 209 27.19 -37.41 -14.59
C GLY A 209 25.73 -37.73 -14.95
N GLY A 210 24.99 -36.79 -15.54
CA GLY A 210 23.61 -36.98 -15.99
C GLY A 210 22.52 -36.80 -14.93
N MET A 211 22.84 -36.26 -13.75
CA MET A 211 21.83 -35.86 -12.75
C MET A 211 21.41 -34.41 -12.94
N ASP A 212 20.11 -34.12 -12.88
CA ASP A 212 19.56 -32.77 -12.95
C ASP A 212 19.30 -32.20 -11.54
N PHE A 213 19.69 -30.94 -11.33
CA PHE A 213 19.29 -30.17 -10.17
C PHE A 213 18.63 -28.87 -10.63
N SER A 214 17.48 -28.55 -10.02
CA SER A 214 16.69 -27.36 -10.34
C SER A 214 16.66 -26.43 -9.13
N ASN A 215 16.95 -25.15 -9.36
CA ASN A 215 16.67 -24.10 -8.39
C ASN A 215 15.41 -23.36 -8.84
N LEU A 216 14.34 -23.40 -8.06
CA LEU A 216 13.12 -22.64 -8.34
C LEU A 216 13.14 -21.32 -7.55
N ARG A 217 12.84 -20.21 -8.24
CA ARG A 217 12.63 -18.90 -7.62
C ARG A 217 11.18 -18.46 -7.85
N TYR A 218 10.65 -17.67 -6.92
CA TYR A 218 9.29 -17.10 -7.01
C TYR A 218 8.18 -18.16 -7.11
N ALA A 219 8.35 -19.27 -6.37
CA ALA A 219 7.45 -20.43 -6.42
C ALA A 219 6.02 -20.10 -5.98
N SER A 220 5.85 -19.29 -4.94
CA SER A 220 4.55 -18.78 -4.52
C SER A 220 4.75 -17.62 -3.54
N ALA A 221 3.68 -16.86 -3.35
CA ALA A 221 3.65 -15.79 -2.37
C ALA A 221 3.57 -16.33 -0.93
N PRO A 222 4.12 -15.60 0.08
CA PRO A 222 3.91 -15.90 1.49
C PRO A 222 2.43 -16.04 1.85
N ASN A 223 2.11 -16.86 2.86
CA ASN A 223 0.74 -16.88 3.40
C ASN A 223 0.65 -15.95 4.58
N TRP A 224 -0.38 -15.12 4.61
CA TRP A 224 -0.73 -14.36 5.82
C TRP A 224 -1.74 -15.18 6.62
N PHE A 225 -2.85 -15.54 5.98
CA PHE A 225 -3.95 -16.42 6.41
C PHE A 225 -4.74 -16.83 5.15
N LEU A 226 -4.83 -15.88 4.24
CA LEU A 226 -5.24 -15.99 2.85
C LEU A 226 -4.02 -15.77 1.93
N SER A 227 -4.13 -16.13 0.65
CA SER A 227 -3.09 -15.73 -0.30
C SER A 227 -3.04 -14.20 -0.40
N PRO A 228 -1.89 -13.61 -0.76
CA PRO A 228 -1.81 -12.18 -0.98
C PRO A 228 -2.83 -11.70 -2.01
N TYR A 229 -3.45 -10.57 -1.70
CA TYR A 229 -4.53 -9.96 -2.48
C TYR A 229 -5.84 -10.78 -2.52
N GLU A 230 -6.04 -11.65 -1.53
CA GLU A 230 -7.32 -12.31 -1.30
C GLU A 230 -8.05 -11.70 -0.10
N VAL A 231 -9.38 -11.74 -0.19
CA VAL A 231 -10.29 -11.26 0.83
C VAL A 231 -11.22 -12.42 1.17
N GLY A 232 -11.38 -12.70 2.46
CA GLY A 232 -12.22 -13.82 2.90
C GLY A 232 -12.28 -13.97 4.41
N THR A 233 -12.82 -15.10 4.87
CA THR A 233 -13.01 -15.37 6.30
C THR A 233 -12.02 -16.39 6.85
N ALA A 234 -10.96 -16.70 6.10
CA ALA A 234 -9.97 -17.68 6.57
C ALA A 234 -9.22 -17.13 7.78
N VAL A 235 -8.99 -18.03 8.74
CA VAL A 235 -8.28 -17.77 10.00
C VAL A 235 -7.00 -18.60 10.10
N THR A 236 -6.77 -19.50 9.13
CA THR A 236 -5.59 -20.35 9.02
C THR A 236 -5.04 -20.30 7.59
N PRO A 237 -3.71 -20.35 7.42
CA PRO A 237 -3.06 -20.38 6.11
C PRO A 237 -3.65 -21.41 5.12
N ASP A 238 -4.16 -20.96 3.96
CA ASP A 238 -4.52 -21.83 2.83
C ASP A 238 -3.31 -22.60 2.22
N LYS A 239 -3.58 -23.82 1.75
CA LYS A 239 -2.63 -24.80 1.22
C LYS A 239 -2.38 -24.65 -0.29
N VAL A 240 -3.28 -24.04 -1.06
CA VAL A 240 -3.15 -23.91 -2.52
C VAL A 240 -3.14 -22.44 -2.92
N ARG A 241 -2.09 -21.99 -3.64
CA ARG A 241 -1.92 -20.59 -4.03
C ARG A 241 -1.41 -20.46 -5.46
N ARG A 242 -1.57 -19.27 -6.03
CA ARG A 242 -0.99 -18.92 -7.33
C ARG A 242 0.55 -19.00 -7.26
N SER A 243 1.13 -19.66 -8.26
CA SER A 243 2.57 -19.69 -8.51
C SER A 243 2.97 -18.56 -9.45
N GLY A 244 4.20 -18.05 -9.28
CA GLY A 244 4.79 -17.06 -10.16
C GLY A 244 4.23 -15.65 -10.00
N ARG A 245 5.05 -14.67 -10.38
CA ARG A 245 4.75 -13.23 -10.22
C ARG A 245 4.11 -12.67 -11.47
N LEU A 246 3.20 -11.72 -11.31
CA LEU A 246 2.70 -10.95 -12.44
C LEU A 246 3.71 -9.87 -12.84
N MET A 247 3.85 -9.67 -14.14
CA MET A 247 4.68 -8.63 -14.73
C MET A 247 3.88 -7.92 -15.82
N TRP A 248 3.95 -6.59 -15.86
CA TRP A 248 3.36 -5.78 -16.92
C TRP A 248 4.39 -4.86 -17.56
N ASP A 249 4.39 -4.86 -18.88
CA ASP A 249 5.03 -3.84 -19.70
C ASP A 249 3.97 -2.81 -20.08
N LEU A 250 4.07 -1.62 -19.48
CA LEU A 250 3.14 -0.51 -19.69
C LEU A 250 3.84 0.58 -20.49
N ASN A 251 3.28 0.94 -21.64
CA ASN A 251 3.74 2.07 -22.43
C ASN A 251 2.64 3.12 -22.50
N PHE A 252 3.00 4.37 -22.25
CA PHE A 252 2.09 5.51 -22.33
C PHE A 252 2.65 6.48 -23.36
N SER A 253 1.97 6.60 -24.50
CA SER A 253 2.30 7.57 -25.53
C SER A 253 1.50 8.86 -25.35
N PHE A 254 2.06 9.97 -25.85
CA PHE A 254 1.41 11.29 -25.91
C PHE A 254 1.01 11.90 -24.55
N VAL A 255 1.78 11.63 -23.50
CA VAL A 255 1.56 12.24 -22.17
C VAL A 255 1.92 13.73 -22.20
N ALA A 256 1.01 14.61 -21.81
CA ALA A 256 1.27 16.05 -21.75
C ALA A 256 2.37 16.41 -20.73
N ASP A 257 3.14 17.47 -20.98
CA ASP A 257 4.23 17.94 -20.09
C ASP A 257 3.74 18.14 -18.64
N THR A 258 2.53 18.70 -18.49
CA THR A 258 1.87 18.96 -17.20
C THR A 258 1.55 17.71 -16.39
N ASN A 259 1.41 16.55 -17.04
CA ASN A 259 1.12 15.28 -16.38
C ASN A 259 2.39 14.47 -16.10
N PHE A 260 3.52 14.86 -16.69
CA PHE A 260 4.79 14.17 -16.52
C PHE A 260 5.63 14.77 -15.40
N THR A 261 5.79 16.10 -15.39
CA THR A 261 6.60 16.83 -14.40
C THR A 261 5.91 18.11 -13.96
N PRO A 262 6.19 18.61 -12.74
CA PRO A 262 5.71 19.92 -12.33
C PRO A 262 6.29 21.03 -13.22
N GLU A 263 5.54 22.12 -13.40
CA GLU A 263 5.96 23.27 -14.22
C GLU A 263 7.28 23.88 -13.72
N THR A 264 7.49 23.89 -12.41
CA THR A 264 8.75 24.31 -11.77
C THR A 264 9.24 23.22 -10.83
N TRP A 265 10.52 22.88 -10.96
CA TRP A 265 11.23 21.93 -10.09
C TRP A 265 11.62 22.57 -8.76
N SER A 266 10.61 22.89 -7.95
CA SER A 266 10.80 23.34 -6.56
C SER A 266 10.43 22.20 -5.61
N SER A 267 11.01 22.20 -4.41
CA SER A 267 10.70 21.20 -3.38
C SER A 267 9.20 21.14 -3.04
N GLY A 268 8.51 22.29 -3.03
CA GLY A 268 7.07 22.35 -2.82
C GLY A 268 6.27 21.67 -3.94
N ASN A 269 6.51 22.06 -5.20
CA ASN A 269 5.74 21.52 -6.33
C ASN A 269 5.98 20.03 -6.58
N ILE A 270 7.17 19.56 -6.22
CA ILE A 270 7.51 18.16 -6.24
C ILE A 270 6.71 17.38 -5.18
N MET A 271 6.40 17.98 -4.04
CA MET A 271 5.64 17.34 -2.97
C MET A 271 4.13 17.37 -3.20
N THR A 272 3.63 18.38 -3.92
CA THR A 272 2.20 18.57 -4.20
C THR A 272 1.73 17.94 -5.51
N GLY A 273 2.62 17.69 -6.46
CA GLY A 273 2.25 17.24 -7.80
C GLY A 273 1.64 15.84 -7.87
N ASP A 274 0.67 15.66 -8.77
CA ASP A 274 0.12 14.36 -9.18
C ASP A 274 0.68 13.91 -10.52
N THR A 275 2.00 14.00 -10.68
CA THR A 275 2.65 13.72 -11.97
C THR A 275 3.25 12.32 -12.00
N ILE A 276 3.50 11.79 -13.20
CA ILE A 276 4.16 10.49 -13.34
C ILE A 276 5.55 10.49 -12.69
N HIS A 277 6.24 11.65 -12.66
CA HIS A 277 7.50 11.78 -11.94
C HIS A 277 7.38 11.47 -10.44
N ASN A 278 6.25 11.84 -9.82
CA ASN A 278 5.99 11.58 -8.40
C ASN A 278 6.01 10.07 -8.07
N ILE A 279 5.53 9.22 -9.00
CA ILE A 279 5.60 7.76 -8.84
C ILE A 279 7.06 7.32 -8.71
N LEU A 280 7.94 7.82 -9.58
CA LEU A 280 9.37 7.49 -9.53
C LEU A 280 10.05 8.07 -8.30
N GLN A 281 9.62 9.24 -7.84
CA GLN A 281 10.17 9.85 -6.65
C GLN A 281 9.81 9.06 -5.38
N TYR A 282 8.52 8.82 -5.14
CA TYR A 282 8.05 8.10 -3.96
C TYR A 282 8.52 6.64 -3.93
N THR A 283 8.82 6.06 -5.09
CA THR A 283 9.39 4.70 -5.17
C THR A 283 10.92 4.67 -5.16
N ILE A 284 11.58 5.84 -5.09
CA ILE A 284 13.04 6.00 -5.18
C ILE A 284 13.55 5.26 -6.42
N GLY A 285 12.92 5.55 -7.56
CA GLY A 285 13.11 4.93 -8.87
C GLY A 285 12.58 3.49 -8.97
N SER A 286 13.03 2.59 -8.09
CA SER A 286 12.67 1.16 -8.08
C SER A 286 12.85 0.49 -6.71
N HIS A 287 13.29 1.23 -5.70
CA HIS A 287 13.71 0.66 -4.42
C HIS A 287 12.53 0.36 -3.50
N LEU A 288 11.54 1.26 -3.44
CA LEU A 288 10.35 1.07 -2.62
C LEU A 288 9.24 0.42 -3.45
N PRO A 289 8.56 -0.61 -2.91
CA PRO A 289 7.35 -1.16 -3.51
C PRO A 289 6.18 -0.19 -3.40
N PHE A 290 5.13 -0.44 -4.17
CA PHE A 290 3.87 0.30 -4.13
C PHE A 290 2.74 -0.66 -4.40
N LEU A 291 1.52 -0.29 -4.00
CA LEU A 291 0.34 -1.03 -4.41
C LEU A 291 -0.11 -0.52 -5.78
N TYR A 292 -0.44 -1.43 -6.68
CA TYR A 292 -0.83 -1.14 -8.05
C TYR A 292 -2.22 -1.69 -8.34
N SER A 293 -3.03 -0.91 -9.05
CA SER A 293 -4.32 -1.34 -9.56
C SER A 293 -4.41 -1.14 -11.08
N TRP A 294 -5.03 -2.11 -11.77
CA TRP A 294 -5.22 -2.04 -13.23
C TRP A 294 -6.05 -0.82 -13.66
N ASP A 295 -6.99 -0.42 -12.81
CA ASP A 295 -7.92 0.65 -13.12
C ASP A 295 -8.31 1.41 -11.85
N ASN A 296 -8.43 2.72 -11.94
CA ASN A 296 -8.76 3.57 -10.81
C ASN A 296 -10.20 3.34 -10.29
N THR A 297 -11.06 2.67 -11.08
CA THR A 297 -12.40 2.25 -10.66
C THR A 297 -12.45 0.84 -10.07
N ALA A 298 -11.32 0.12 -10.03
CA ALA A 298 -11.29 -1.26 -9.57
C ALA A 298 -11.71 -1.40 -8.10
N LYS A 299 -12.51 -2.44 -7.83
CA LYS A 299 -13.05 -2.77 -6.50
C LYS A 299 -12.91 -4.26 -6.15
N GLY A 300 -12.37 -5.09 -7.04
CA GLY A 300 -12.19 -6.51 -6.80
C GLY A 300 -10.87 -6.82 -6.09
N ALA A 301 -10.84 -7.87 -5.26
CA ALA A 301 -9.62 -8.26 -4.56
C ALA A 301 -8.47 -8.58 -5.55
N TYR A 302 -8.76 -9.34 -6.60
CA TYR A 302 -7.76 -9.68 -7.62
C TYR A 302 -7.38 -8.51 -8.57
N ASP A 303 -7.89 -7.30 -8.34
CA ASP A 303 -7.58 -6.13 -9.14
C ASP A 303 -6.34 -5.36 -8.65
N PHE A 304 -5.70 -5.85 -7.58
CA PHE A 304 -4.57 -5.20 -6.93
C PHE A 304 -3.35 -6.13 -6.82
N CYS A 305 -2.16 -5.56 -6.85
CA CYS A 305 -0.93 -6.25 -6.45
C CYS A 305 0.09 -5.26 -5.89
N MET A 306 0.93 -5.68 -4.95
CA MET A 306 2.12 -4.96 -4.57
C MET A 306 3.18 -5.20 -5.64
N ALA A 307 3.74 -4.14 -6.19
CA ALA A 307 4.67 -4.17 -7.30
C ALA A 307 5.87 -3.26 -7.06
N ARG A 308 6.89 -3.42 -7.90
CA ARG A 308 8.02 -2.51 -8.02
C ARG A 308 8.24 -2.17 -9.48
N VAL A 309 8.79 -0.98 -9.73
CA VAL A 309 9.37 -0.65 -11.02
C VAL A 309 10.60 -1.54 -11.21
N HIS A 310 10.64 -2.34 -12.27
CA HIS A 310 11.73 -3.31 -12.50
C HIS A 310 12.80 -2.77 -13.46
N ARG A 311 12.41 -1.95 -14.44
CA ARG A 311 13.33 -1.29 -15.37
C ARG A 311 13.16 0.21 -15.29
N LYS A 312 14.27 0.92 -15.43
CA LYS A 312 14.26 2.40 -15.51
C LYS A 312 13.31 2.82 -16.64
N PRO A 313 12.45 3.82 -16.41
CA PRO A 313 11.52 4.25 -17.43
C PRO A 313 12.26 4.78 -18.66
N GLU A 314 11.85 4.33 -19.83
CA GLU A 314 12.32 4.90 -21.10
C GLU A 314 11.47 6.13 -21.40
N ILE A 315 12.10 7.30 -21.40
CA ILE A 315 11.41 8.59 -21.52
C ILE A 315 11.89 9.28 -22.80
N MET A 316 10.94 9.63 -23.68
CA MET A 316 11.22 10.38 -24.91
C MET A 316 10.30 11.59 -24.99
N LYS A 317 10.87 12.79 -25.24
CA LYS A 317 10.12 14.03 -25.48
C LYS A 317 10.03 14.30 -26.97
N THR A 318 8.85 14.64 -27.47
CA THR A 318 8.66 15.21 -28.81
C THR A 318 7.52 16.21 -28.75
N ASN A 319 7.74 17.47 -29.12
CA ASN A 319 6.71 18.51 -29.21
C ASN A 319 5.77 18.62 -27.98
N ASN A 320 6.32 18.86 -26.79
CA ASN A 320 5.59 19.01 -25.52
C ASN A 320 4.76 17.80 -25.06
N VAL A 321 4.95 16.64 -25.70
CA VAL A 321 4.42 15.36 -25.24
C VAL A 321 5.55 14.37 -24.99
N TRP A 322 5.29 13.45 -24.06
CA TRP A 322 6.20 12.42 -23.62
C TRP A 322 5.68 11.04 -23.98
N SER A 323 6.62 10.12 -24.25
CA SER A 323 6.35 8.69 -24.30
C SER A 323 7.14 8.01 -23.19
N ILE A 324 6.47 7.17 -22.40
CA ILE A 324 7.01 6.56 -21.19
C ILE A 324 6.79 5.05 -21.25
N GLY A 325 7.87 4.28 -21.24
CA GLY A 325 7.81 2.83 -21.06
C GLY A 325 8.21 2.45 -19.64
N MET A 326 7.35 1.74 -18.91
CA MET A 326 7.61 1.27 -17.56
C MET A 326 7.23 -0.21 -17.42
N GLN A 327 8.17 -0.99 -16.88
CA GLN A 327 7.92 -2.38 -16.52
C GLN A 327 7.71 -2.47 -15.01
N ILE A 328 6.59 -3.05 -14.61
CA ILE A 328 6.25 -3.29 -13.21
C ILE A 328 6.17 -4.79 -12.94
N VAL A 329 6.68 -5.21 -11.79
CA VAL A 329 6.75 -6.62 -11.40
C VAL A 329 6.20 -6.77 -9.99
N GLU A 330 5.30 -7.73 -9.82
CA GLU A 330 4.75 -8.10 -8.53
C GLU A 330 5.87 -8.48 -7.54
N ARG A 331 5.71 -8.05 -6.28
CA ARG A 331 6.58 -8.41 -5.17
C ARG A 331 5.88 -9.43 -4.27
N TYR A 332 6.70 -10.31 -3.70
CA TYR A 332 6.40 -11.12 -2.54
C TYR A 332 7.26 -10.67 -1.36
#